data_AF-A0A3D4EZS5-F1
#
_entry.id   AF-A0A3D4EZS5-F1
#
_cell.length_a   1.000
_cell.length_b   1.000
_cell.length_c   1.000
_cell.angle_alpha   90.00
_cell.angle_beta   90.00
_cell.angle_gamma   90.00
#
_symmetry.space_group_name_H-M   'P 1'
#
loop_
_entity.id
_entity.type
_entity.pdbx_description
1 polymer ?
#
loop_
_entity_poly.entity_id
_entity_poly.type
_entity_poly.pdbx_seq_one_letter_code
_entity_poly.pdbx_strand_id
1 'polypeptide(L)' 'FGNPYVLEANTIPGMTESSLLPMGAAEAGYSFGDLCVKIAEISLAARP' A
#
# COMPACT_ATOMS: atom_id res chain seq x y z
N PHE A 1 14.08 18.26 -19.72
CA PHE A 1 13.65 17.78 -18.38
C PHE A 1 12.20 17.37 -18.47
N GLY A 2 11.86 16.15 -18.07
CA GLY A 2 10.48 15.67 -18.04
C GLY A 2 9.85 15.99 -16.69
N ASN A 3 8.67 16.60 -16.70
CA ASN A 3 7.90 16.81 -15.47
C ASN A 3 7.18 15.50 -15.11
N PRO A 4 7.15 15.09 -13.83
CA PRO A 4 6.30 14.00 -13.41
C PRO A 4 4.83 14.42 -13.48
N TYR A 5 3.97 13.51 -13.94
CA TYR A 5 2.52 13.69 -13.96
C TYR A 5 1.88 12.54 -13.19
N VAL A 6 0.91 12.85 -12.34
CA VAL A 6 0.09 11.83 -11.67
C VAL A 6 -1.04 11.44 -12.61
N LEU A 7 -1.13 10.16 -12.94
CA LEU A 7 -2.16 9.64 -13.85
C LEU A 7 -3.39 9.16 -13.08
N GLU A 8 -3.18 8.46 -11.96
CA GLU A 8 -4.24 7.91 -11.12
C GLU A 8 -3.77 7.66 -9.69
N ALA A 9 -4.74 7.50 -8.79
CA ALA A 9 -4.55 6.95 -7.46
C ALA A 9 -5.52 5.78 -7.27
N ASN A 10 -4.99 4.56 -7.15
CA ASN A 10 -5.81 3.37 -6.94
C ASN A 10 -6.05 3.16 -5.44
N THR A 11 -7.32 3.26 -5.02
CA THR A 11 -7.73 3.12 -3.62
C THR A 11 -7.92 1.67 -3.16
N ILE A 12 -7.99 0.72 -4.10
CA ILE A 12 -8.07 -0.73 -3.83
C ILE A 12 -7.07 -1.44 -4.74
N PRO A 13 -5.76 -1.37 -4.42
CA PRO A 13 -4.73 -2.00 -5.24
C PRO A 13 -4.79 -3.52 -5.15
N GLY A 14 -4.08 -4.19 -6.06
CA GLY A 14 -3.83 -5.62 -5.93
C GLY A 14 -3.06 -5.93 -4.64
N MET A 15 -3.39 -7.07 -4.02
CA MET A 15 -2.83 -7.52 -2.74
C MET A 15 -2.24 -8.95 -2.82
N THR A 16 -1.87 -9.41 -4.02
CA THR A 16 -1.14 -10.68 -4.21
C THR A 16 0.37 -10.46 -4.05
N GLU A 17 1.14 -11.55 -3.95
CA GLU A 17 2.61 -11.50 -3.87
C GLU A 17 3.25 -10.69 -5.02
N SER A 18 2.69 -10.80 -6.23
CA SER A 18 3.17 -10.08 -7.42
C SER A 18 2.55 -8.69 -7.61
N SER A 19 1.80 -8.18 -6.64
CA SER A 19 1.18 -6.85 -6.71
C SER A 19 2.15 -5.76 -6.23
N LEU A 20 2.05 -4.57 -6.83
CA LEU A 20 2.99 -3.46 -6.58
C LEU A 20 2.99 -2.96 -5.13
N LEU A 21 1.82 -2.90 -4.46
CA LEU A 21 1.76 -2.43 -3.08
C LEU A 21 2.47 -3.41 -2.11
N PRO A 22 2.15 -4.73 -2.11
CA PRO A 22 2.92 -5.71 -1.33
C PRO A 22 4.41 -5.72 -1.64
N MET A 23 4.82 -5.67 -2.91
CA MET A 23 6.24 -5.62 -3.29
C MET A 23 6.94 -4.37 -2.74
N GLY A 24 6.34 -3.19 -2.88
CA GLY A 24 6.89 -1.96 -2.35
C GLY A 24 6.96 -1.94 -0.82
N ALA A 25 5.98 -2.55 -0.14
CA ALA A 25 5.99 -2.70 1.31
C ALA A 25 7.12 -3.62 1.78
N ALA A 26 7.39 -4.71 1.06
CA ALA A 26 8.52 -5.61 1.34
C ALA A 26 9.86 -4.87 1.25
N GLU A 27 10.07 -4.05 0.22
CA GLU A 27 11.26 -3.20 0.09
C GLU A 27 11.35 -2.15 1.22
N ALA A 28 10.21 -1.71 1.76
CA ALA A 28 10.14 -0.83 2.92
C ALA A 28 10.28 -1.56 4.27
N GLY A 29 10.53 -2.88 4.27
CA GLY A 29 10.77 -3.69 5.46
C GLY A 29 9.51 -4.27 6.13
N TYR A 30 8.35 -4.22 5.46
CA TYR A 30 7.12 -4.85 5.96
C TYR A 30 6.97 -6.26 5.40
N SER A 31 6.65 -7.25 6.26
CA SER A 31 6.05 -8.47 5.75
C SER A 31 4.63 -8.19 5.23
N PHE A 32 4.07 -9.08 4.39
CA PHE A 32 2.67 -8.95 3.96
C PHE A 32 1.69 -8.92 5.14
N GLY A 33 1.98 -9.72 6.18
CA GLY A 33 1.20 -9.72 7.42
C GLY A 33 1.26 -8.36 8.13
N ASP A 34 2.46 -7.79 8.28
CA ASP A 34 2.64 -6.49 8.93
C ASP A 34 1.96 -5.37 8.14
N LEU A 35 2.02 -5.41 6.80
CA LEU A 35 1.28 -4.49 5.94
C LEU A 35 -0.23 -4.56 6.21
N CYS A 36 -0.79 -5.78 6.24
CA CYS A 36 -2.22 -5.98 6.50
C CYS A 36 -2.62 -5.47 7.89
N VAL A 37 -1.83 -5.79 8.92
CA VAL A 37 -2.05 -5.30 10.28
C VAL A 37 -2.01 -3.77 10.30
N LYS A 38 -1.02 -3.16 9.64
CA LYS A 38 -0.90 -1.70 9.61
C LYS A 38 -2.11 -1.02 8.96
N ILE A 39 -2.60 -1.57 7.85
CA ILE A 39 -3.83 -1.09 7.19
C ILE A 39 -5.03 -1.20 8.13
N ALA A 40 -5.17 -2.33 8.84
CA ALA A 40 -6.25 -2.54 9.79
C ALA A 40 -6.20 -1.56 10.98
N GLU A 41 -5.01 -1.31 11.55
CA GLU A 41 -4.81 -0.34 12.63
C GLU A 41 -5.20 1.08 12.22
N ILE A 42 -4.72 1.54 11.05
CA ILE A 42 -5.07 2.86 10.50
C ILE A 42 -6.57 2.96 10.27
N SER A 43 -7.17 1.90 9.69
CA SER A 43 -8.60 1.85 9.41
C SER A 43 -9.42 1.92 10.69
N LEU A 44 -9.02 1.20 11.74
CA LEU A 44 -9.68 1.21 13.04
C LEU A 44 -9.62 2.59 13.71
N ALA A 45 -8.45 3.24 13.69
CA ALA A 45 -8.27 4.58 14.25
C ALA A 45 -9.07 5.66 13.49
N ALA A 46 -9.36 5.44 12.21
CA ALA A 46 -10.15 6.36 11.39
C ALA A 46 -11.67 6.19 11.55
N ARG A 47 -12.13 5.16 12.29
CA ARG A 47 -13.56 4.96 12.56
C ARG A 47 -14.07 6.02 13.56
N PRO A 48 -15.27 6.58 13.34
CA PRO A 48 -15.89 7.52 14.27
C PRO A 48 -16.33 6.85 15.57
#